data_AF-A0A9E5ENV6-F1
#
_entry.id   AF-A0A9E5ENV6-F1
#
_cell.length_a   1.000
_cell.length_b   1.000
_cell.length_c   1.000
_cell.angle_alpha   90.00
_cell.angle_beta   90.00
_cell.angle_gamma   90.00
#
_symmetry.space_group_name_H-M   'P 1'
#
loop_
_entity.id
_entity.type
_entity.pdbx_description
1 polymer ?
#
loop_
_entity_poly.entity_id
_entity_poly.type
_entity_poly.pdbx_seq_one_letter_code
_entity_poly.pdbx_strand_id
1 'polypeptide(L)'
;MTTLNNEISPADAGIDPTRLARLNAHFERYVDDGRLPGFHFVVARHGKVAHQHRYGMRDLESALPVEADTIYRIYSMTKPITSIALMMLVEEGKLQLNDPVSKFIPSFGDSRVWRGGSVVKPFTEPVTETMLVWHLLTHTSGLTYGFLYQSPVDDLYRRAGYEWGIPRGATLADAC
;
A
#
# COMPACT_ATOMS: atom_id res chain seq x y z
N MET A 1 -12.76 23.53 4.60
CA MET A 1 -11.74 22.63 4.00
C MET A 1 -10.52 23.47 3.71
N THR A 2 -9.34 23.02 4.16
CA THR A 2 -8.08 23.76 3.97
C THR A 2 -7.59 23.51 2.56
N THR A 3 -7.55 24.55 1.73
CA THR A 3 -6.95 24.48 0.40
C THR A 3 -5.44 24.27 0.56
N LEU A 4 -4.91 23.18 0.00
CA LEU A 4 -3.45 23.00 -0.09
C LEU A 4 -2.91 24.11 -0.99
N ASN A 5 -1.92 24.88 -0.52
CA ASN A 5 -1.30 26.00 -1.24
C ASN A 5 0.23 25.89 -1.14
N ASN A 6 0.96 26.58 -2.02
CA ASN A 6 2.40 26.74 -1.84
C ASN A 6 2.65 27.66 -0.64
N GLU A 7 3.46 27.20 0.30
CA GLU A 7 3.77 27.89 1.56
C GLU A 7 5.15 28.57 1.54
N ILE A 8 5.99 28.17 0.59
CA ILE A 8 7.34 28.70 0.38
C ILE A 8 7.63 28.70 -1.12
N SER A 9 8.46 29.63 -1.59
CA SER A 9 8.92 29.57 -2.99
C SER A 9 9.83 28.35 -3.18
N PRO A 10 9.87 27.75 -4.38
CA PRO A 10 10.82 26.68 -4.65
C PRO A 10 12.27 27.06 -4.34
N ALA A 11 12.68 28.28 -4.71
CA ALA A 11 14.03 28.78 -4.49
C ALA A 11 14.39 28.86 -3.00
N ASP A 12 13.46 29.36 -2.17
CA ASP A 12 13.66 29.44 -0.71
C ASP A 12 13.64 28.06 -0.05
N ALA A 13 12.95 27.09 -0.64
CA ALA A 13 13.04 25.69 -0.27
C ALA A 13 14.32 25.00 -0.78
N GLY A 14 15.21 25.72 -1.49
CA GLY A 14 16.43 25.20 -2.09
C GLY A 14 16.17 24.23 -3.25
N ILE A 15 15.09 24.44 -4.00
CA ILE A 15 14.67 23.66 -5.16
C ILE A 15 14.64 24.57 -6.40
N ASP A 16 15.25 24.13 -7.49
CA ASP A 16 15.28 24.89 -8.75
C ASP A 16 13.86 24.96 -9.38
N PRO A 17 13.25 26.15 -9.48
CA PRO A 17 11.91 26.30 -10.05
C PRO A 17 11.83 25.86 -11.52
N THR A 18 12.92 26.01 -12.28
CA THR A 18 12.99 25.60 -13.68
C THR A 18 12.86 24.08 -13.82
N ARG A 19 13.39 23.32 -12.86
CA ARG A 19 13.27 21.85 -12.84
C ARG A 19 11.86 21.41 -12.46
N LEU A 20 11.18 22.11 -11.55
CA LEU A 20 9.79 21.83 -11.21
C LEU A 20 8.85 22.08 -12.39
N ALA A 21 9.07 23.14 -13.17
CA ALA A 21 8.30 23.38 -14.39
C ALA A 21 8.42 22.21 -15.39
N ARG A 22 9.56 21.52 -15.45
CA ARG A 22 9.72 20.31 -16.28
C ARG A 22 8.87 19.14 -15.78
N LEU A 23 8.66 19.02 -14.46
CA LEU A 23 7.76 18.00 -13.89
C LEU A 23 6.31 18.28 -14.29
N ASN A 24 5.86 19.54 -14.24
CA ASN A 24 4.52 19.92 -14.69
C ASN A 24 4.28 19.44 -16.13
N ALA A 25 5.12 19.90 -17.07
CA ALA A 25 5.02 19.52 -18.47
C ALA A 25 5.19 18.01 -18.71
N HIS A 26 5.97 17.32 -17.87
CA HIS A 26 6.13 15.87 -17.98
C HIS A 26 4.85 15.12 -17.62
N PHE A 27 4.20 15.48 -16.50
CA PHE A 27 2.99 14.83 -16.05
C PHE A 27 1.75 15.25 -16.86
N GLU A 28 1.69 16.49 -17.33
CA GLU A 28 0.64 16.96 -18.25
C GLU A 28 0.57 16.08 -19.50
N ARG A 29 1.73 15.73 -20.10
CA ARG A 29 1.77 14.81 -21.25
C ARG A 29 1.16 13.44 -20.97
N TYR A 30 1.22 12.92 -19.74
CA TYR A 30 0.51 11.65 -19.46
C TYR A 30 -1.00 11.81 -19.58
N VAL A 31 -1.54 12.99 -19.28
CA VAL A 31 -2.96 13.27 -19.43
C VAL A 31 -3.28 13.54 -20.89
N ASP A 32 -2.49 14.39 -21.56
CA ASP A 32 -2.70 14.74 -22.97
C ASP A 32 -2.58 13.52 -23.89
N ASP A 33 -1.67 12.58 -23.59
CA ASP A 33 -1.49 11.31 -24.30
C ASP A 33 -2.52 10.23 -23.90
N GLY A 34 -3.47 10.53 -23.00
CA GLY A 34 -4.50 9.61 -22.55
C GLY A 34 -4.01 8.47 -21.63
N ARG A 35 -2.81 8.58 -21.06
CA ARG A 35 -2.21 7.58 -20.17
C ARG A 35 -2.71 7.69 -18.73
N LEU A 36 -3.14 8.88 -18.31
CA LEU A 36 -3.77 9.16 -17.02
C LEU A 36 -5.01 10.04 -17.24
N PRO A 37 -6.11 9.86 -16.48
CA PRO A 37 -7.24 10.79 -16.55
C PRO A 37 -6.90 12.16 -15.94
N GLY A 38 -6.04 12.17 -14.91
CA GLY A 38 -5.59 13.36 -14.21
C GLY A 38 -4.62 13.00 -13.09
N PHE A 39 -3.95 14.00 -12.52
CA PHE A 39 -3.02 13.83 -11.40
C PHE A 39 -2.98 15.06 -10.49
N HIS A 40 -2.48 14.85 -9.28
CA HIS A 40 -2.01 15.91 -8.37
C HIS A 40 -0.71 15.43 -7.74
N PHE A 41 0.36 16.23 -7.82
CA PHE A 41 1.60 15.96 -7.10
C PHE A 41 2.00 17.16 -6.25
N VAL A 42 2.70 16.86 -5.15
CA VAL A 42 3.13 17.83 -4.15
C VAL A 42 4.60 17.59 -3.83
N VAL A 43 5.38 18.67 -3.79
CA VAL A 43 6.77 18.68 -3.36
C VAL A 43 6.85 19.54 -2.11
N ALA A 44 7.19 18.91 -0.99
CA ALA A 44 7.38 19.57 0.29
C ALA A 44 8.83 19.41 0.76
N ARG A 45 9.38 20.47 1.35
CA ARG A 45 10.71 20.46 1.96
C ARG A 45 10.74 21.43 3.14
N HIS A 46 11.49 21.09 4.19
CA HIS A 46 11.53 21.88 5.43
C HIS A 46 10.15 22.09 6.06
N GLY A 47 9.29 21.07 5.99
CA GLY A 47 7.93 21.11 6.57
C GLY A 47 6.96 22.04 5.84
N LYS A 48 7.32 22.56 4.66
CA LYS A 48 6.50 23.47 3.85
C LYS A 48 6.30 22.93 2.44
N VAL A 49 5.11 23.15 1.87
CA VAL A 49 4.83 22.87 0.46
C VAL A 49 5.54 23.92 -0.40
N ALA A 50 6.52 23.48 -1.17
CA ALA A 50 7.30 24.35 -2.07
C ALA A 50 6.67 24.43 -3.46
N HIS A 51 5.99 23.36 -3.89
CA HIS A 51 5.34 23.28 -5.19
C HIS A 51 4.24 22.23 -5.17
N GLN A 52 3.16 22.50 -5.88
CA GLN A 52 2.17 21.50 -6.24
C GLN A 52 1.67 21.77 -7.66
N HIS A 53 1.21 20.71 -8.30
CA HIS A 53 0.60 20.83 -9.62
C HIS A 53 -0.49 19.79 -9.79
N ARG A 54 -1.61 20.20 -10.39
CA ARG A 54 -2.77 19.36 -10.65
C ARG A 54 -3.27 19.62 -12.07
N TYR A 55 -3.66 18.57 -12.75
CA TYR A 55 -4.10 18.64 -14.14
C TYR A 55 -4.99 17.44 -14.50
N GLY A 56 -5.89 17.63 -15.47
CA GLY A 56 -6.83 16.61 -15.92
C GLY A 56 -8.06 16.45 -15.00
N MET A 57 -8.71 15.29 -15.13
CA MET A 57 -9.98 14.96 -14.51
C MET A 57 -9.82 13.88 -13.44
N ARG A 58 -10.53 14.03 -12.31
CA ARG A 58 -10.69 12.96 -11.31
C ARG A 58 -11.79 11.98 -11.69
N ASP A 59 -12.73 12.42 -12.52
CA ASP A 59 -13.84 11.63 -13.03
C ASP A 59 -14.12 12.06 -14.48
N LEU A 60 -13.91 11.14 -15.42
CA LEU A 60 -14.12 11.37 -16.85
C LEU A 60 -15.61 11.39 -17.22
N GLU A 61 -16.44 10.55 -16.58
CA GLU A 61 -17.86 10.43 -16.89
C GLU A 61 -18.62 11.66 -16.42
N SER A 62 -18.29 12.14 -15.23
CA SER A 62 -18.89 13.34 -14.64
C SER A 62 -18.17 14.64 -15.05
N ALA A 63 -17.10 14.54 -15.86
CA ALA A 63 -16.24 15.65 -16.29
C ALA A 63 -15.74 16.54 -15.11
N LEU A 64 -15.35 15.90 -14.00
CA LEU A 64 -14.90 16.62 -12.81
C LEU A 64 -13.37 16.79 -12.82
N PRO A 65 -12.85 18.02 -12.64
CA PRO A 65 -11.42 18.26 -12.62
C PRO A 65 -10.77 17.68 -11.36
N VAL A 66 -9.45 17.45 -11.44
CA VAL A 66 -8.66 17.19 -10.23
C VAL A 66 -8.62 18.45 -9.37
N GLU A 67 -9.08 18.32 -8.13
CA GLU A 67 -9.03 19.34 -7.08
C GLU A 67 -8.01 18.97 -6.00
N ALA A 68 -7.62 19.94 -5.15
CA ALA A 68 -6.57 19.74 -4.15
C ALA A 68 -6.97 18.78 -3.02
N ASP A 69 -8.27 18.55 -2.83
CA ASP A 69 -8.88 17.64 -1.88
C ASP A 69 -9.50 16.41 -2.56
N THR A 70 -9.09 16.12 -3.79
CA THR A 70 -9.50 14.90 -4.50
C THR A 70 -9.15 13.67 -3.67
N ILE A 71 -10.14 12.81 -3.44
CA ILE A 71 -9.96 11.56 -2.71
C ILE A 71 -9.45 10.49 -3.68
N TYR A 72 -8.26 9.97 -3.41
CA TYR A 72 -7.65 8.87 -4.17
C TYR A 72 -7.76 7.55 -3.41
N ARG A 73 -7.97 6.45 -4.14
CA ARG A 73 -7.74 5.10 -3.61
C ARG A 73 -6.23 4.83 -3.60
N ILE A 74 -5.62 4.85 -2.42
CA ILE A 74 -4.16 4.79 -2.29
C ILE A 74 -3.58 3.36 -2.20
N TYR A 75 -4.45 2.34 -2.16
CA TYR A 75 -4.07 0.92 -2.13
C TYR A 75 -2.92 0.61 -1.15
N SER A 76 -1.81 0.05 -1.63
CA SER A 76 -0.67 -0.34 -0.80
C SER A 76 -0.01 0.82 -0.05
N MET A 77 -0.25 2.08 -0.42
CA MET A 77 0.22 3.23 0.37
C MET A 77 -0.46 3.32 1.74
N THR A 78 -1.49 2.51 2.03
CA THR A 78 -2.04 2.32 3.38
C THR A 78 -1.08 1.57 4.32
N LYS A 79 -0.09 0.82 3.78
CA LYS A 79 0.85 0.03 4.60
C LYS A 79 1.63 0.89 5.59
N PRO A 80 2.31 2.00 5.21
CA PRO A 80 2.96 2.88 6.17
C PRO A 80 2.04 3.40 7.29
N ILE A 81 0.77 3.72 6.99
CA ILE A 81 -0.20 4.14 8.01
C ILE A 81 -0.45 3.02 9.02
N THR A 82 -0.63 1.79 8.52
CA THR A 82 -0.82 0.60 9.36
C THR A 82 0.43 0.30 10.19
N SER A 83 1.62 0.44 9.60
CA SER A 83 2.90 0.28 10.31
C SER A 83 3.07 1.30 11.42
N ILE A 84 2.70 2.57 11.20
CA ILE A 84 2.72 3.60 12.26
C ILE A 84 1.78 3.22 13.40
N ALA A 85 0.53 2.81 13.09
CA ALA A 85 -0.42 2.38 14.12
C ALA A 85 0.13 1.20 14.95
N LEU A 86 0.81 0.24 14.31
CA LEU A 86 1.48 -0.85 15.00
C LEU A 86 2.67 -0.37 15.85
N MET A 87 3.50 0.55 15.33
CA MET A 87 4.64 1.10 16.07
C MET A 87 4.21 1.92 17.29
N MET A 88 3.06 2.60 17.25
CA MET A 88 2.49 3.24 18.44
C MET A 88 2.19 2.22 19.54
N LEU A 89 1.65 1.03 19.19
CA LEU A 89 1.44 -0.05 20.16
C LEU A 89 2.76 -0.61 20.72
N VAL A 90 3.83 -0.58 19.93
CA VAL A 90 5.19 -0.94 20.39
C VAL A 90 5.70 0.08 21.40
N GLU A 91 5.59 1.38 21.09
CA GLU A 91 5.99 2.46 21.99
C GLU A 91 5.20 2.46 23.31
N GLU A 92 3.92 2.07 23.26
CA GLU A 92 3.06 1.89 24.44
C GLU A 92 3.32 0.56 25.20
N GLY A 93 4.23 -0.29 24.71
CA GLY A 93 4.55 -1.58 25.33
C GLY A 93 3.44 -2.63 25.24
N LYS A 94 2.46 -2.46 24.35
CA LYS A 94 1.31 -3.37 24.18
C LYS A 94 1.64 -4.59 23.32
N LEU A 95 2.65 -4.49 22.46
CA LEU A 95 3.23 -5.60 21.70
C LEU A 95 4.72 -5.35 21.46
N GLN A 96 5.48 -6.40 21.17
CA GLN A 96 6.88 -6.29 20.78
C GLN A 96 7.09 -6.76 19.34
N LEU A 97 8.09 -6.20 18.65
CA LEU A 97 8.42 -6.60 17.27
C LEU A 97 8.87 -8.06 17.15
N ASN A 98 9.42 -8.63 18.22
CA ASN A 98 9.81 -10.03 18.35
C ASN A 98 8.72 -10.90 19.01
N ASP A 99 7.52 -10.38 19.26
CA ASP A 99 6.40 -11.25 19.65
C ASP A 99 6.07 -12.19 18.48
N PRO A 100 5.72 -13.45 18.76
CA PRO A 100 5.21 -14.35 17.74
C PRO A 100 3.82 -13.88 17.29
N VAL A 101 3.55 -13.90 15.98
CA VAL A 101 2.25 -13.52 15.42
C VAL A 101 1.12 -14.37 16.00
N SER A 102 1.39 -15.65 16.28
CA SER A 102 0.45 -16.59 16.88
C SER A 102 -0.05 -16.20 18.28
N LYS A 103 0.64 -15.29 18.99
CA LYS A 103 0.15 -14.69 20.24
C LYS A 103 -1.13 -13.89 20.03
N PHE A 104 -1.29 -13.28 18.85
CA PHE A 104 -2.42 -12.41 18.51
C PHE A 104 -3.37 -13.06 17.52
N ILE A 105 -2.86 -13.93 16.64
CA ILE A 105 -3.62 -14.64 15.62
C ILE A 105 -3.24 -16.14 15.67
N PRO A 106 -3.89 -16.94 16.55
CA PRO A 106 -3.44 -18.30 16.86
C PRO A 106 -3.29 -19.25 15.66
N SER A 107 -4.07 -19.06 14.59
CA SER A 107 -4.00 -19.89 13.38
C SER A 107 -2.63 -19.86 12.69
N PHE A 108 -1.81 -18.82 12.94
CA PHE A 108 -0.43 -18.78 12.45
C PHE A 108 0.52 -19.76 13.14
N GLY A 109 0.16 -20.32 14.30
CA GLY A 109 1.00 -21.23 15.08
C GLY A 109 1.31 -22.55 14.37
N ASP A 110 0.37 -23.05 13.57
CA ASP A 110 0.49 -24.29 12.81
C ASP A 110 0.66 -24.05 11.31
N SER A 111 1.19 -22.87 10.95
CA SER A 111 1.43 -22.50 9.55
C SER A 111 2.29 -23.53 8.83
N ARG A 112 1.98 -23.76 7.56
CA ARG A 112 2.74 -24.65 6.68
C ARG A 112 3.22 -23.91 5.45
N VAL A 113 4.38 -24.30 4.95
CA VAL A 113 5.03 -23.73 3.76
C VAL A 113 4.90 -24.72 2.62
N TRP A 114 4.43 -24.24 1.47
CA TRP A 114 4.43 -25.02 0.24
C TRP A 114 5.86 -25.26 -0.26
N ARG A 115 6.18 -26.51 -0.56
CA ARG A 115 7.50 -26.96 -1.06
C ARG A 115 7.43 -27.55 -2.46
N GLY A 116 6.24 -27.90 -2.95
CA GLY A 116 6.04 -28.47 -4.27
C GLY A 116 4.64 -29.06 -4.48
N GLY A 117 4.42 -29.69 -5.62
CA GLY A 117 3.12 -30.26 -5.99
C GLY A 117 2.16 -29.25 -6.60
N SER A 118 0.91 -29.67 -6.80
CA SER A 118 -0.13 -28.87 -7.46
C SER A 118 -1.14 -28.32 -6.47
N VAL A 119 -2.06 -27.47 -6.93
CA VAL A 119 -3.20 -27.00 -6.12
C VAL A 119 -4.08 -28.14 -5.59
N VAL A 120 -4.19 -29.24 -6.35
CA VAL A 120 -5.01 -30.41 -5.98
C VAL A 120 -4.27 -31.32 -5.00
N LYS A 121 -2.94 -31.40 -5.12
CA LYS A 121 -2.09 -32.23 -4.26
C LYS A 121 -0.88 -31.41 -3.82
N PRO A 122 -1.06 -30.43 -2.91
CA PRO A 122 0.03 -29.60 -2.45
C PRO A 122 0.92 -30.39 -1.50
N PHE A 123 2.23 -30.31 -1.71
CA PHE A 123 3.22 -30.78 -0.76
C PHE A 123 3.66 -29.60 0.11
N THR A 124 3.42 -29.72 1.42
CA THR A 124 3.71 -28.67 2.40
C THR A 124 4.50 -29.25 3.56
N GLU A 125 5.29 -28.40 4.22
CA GLU A 125 6.04 -28.72 5.42
C GLU A 125 5.68 -27.72 6.54
N PRO A 126 5.82 -28.08 7.83
CA PRO A 126 5.73 -27.10 8.91
C PRO A 126 6.71 -25.94 8.71
N VAL A 127 6.37 -24.75 9.21
CA VAL A 127 7.34 -23.65 9.31
C VAL A 127 8.55 -24.09 10.13
N THR A 128 9.75 -23.68 9.71
CA THR A 128 11.01 -23.97 10.42
C THR A 128 11.40 -22.89 11.41
N GLU A 129 10.74 -21.73 11.34
CA GLU A 129 10.96 -20.57 12.20
C GLU A 129 9.61 -19.93 12.52
N THR A 130 9.45 -19.47 13.76
CA THR A 130 8.24 -18.78 14.20
C THR A 130 8.09 -17.44 13.47
N MET A 131 6.91 -17.18 12.92
CA MET A 131 6.62 -15.87 12.34
C MET A 131 6.53 -14.81 13.44
N LEU A 132 7.43 -13.83 13.39
CA LEU A 132 7.47 -12.70 14.32
C LEU A 132 6.78 -11.47 13.72
N VAL A 133 6.33 -10.54 14.56
CA VAL A 133 5.65 -9.31 14.10
C VAL A 133 6.50 -8.52 13.10
N TRP A 134 7.81 -8.41 13.32
CA TRP A 134 8.68 -7.68 12.39
C TRP A 134 8.72 -8.29 10.98
N HIS A 135 8.58 -9.62 10.85
CA HIS A 135 8.50 -10.30 9.54
C HIS A 135 7.33 -9.79 8.70
N LEU A 136 6.22 -9.40 9.33
CA LEU A 136 5.06 -8.82 8.63
C LEU A 136 5.39 -7.42 8.10
N LEU A 137 6.09 -6.60 8.89
CA LEU A 137 6.46 -5.23 8.52
C LEU A 137 7.50 -5.18 7.39
N THR A 138 8.39 -6.17 7.33
CA THR A 138 9.47 -6.25 6.34
C THR A 138 9.14 -7.12 5.14
N HIS A 139 7.92 -7.67 5.08
CA HIS A 139 7.51 -8.62 4.03
C HIS A 139 8.42 -9.85 3.91
N THR A 140 8.89 -10.37 5.04
CA THR A 140 9.73 -11.58 5.13
C THR A 140 9.01 -12.74 5.85
N SER A 141 7.70 -12.64 6.04
CA SER A 141 6.88 -13.68 6.69
C SER A 141 6.58 -14.90 5.82
N GLY A 142 6.88 -14.84 4.52
CA GLY A 142 6.53 -15.89 3.55
C GLY A 142 5.10 -15.80 3.00
N LEU A 143 4.33 -14.77 3.38
CA LEU A 143 2.99 -14.51 2.84
C LEU A 143 3.06 -13.92 1.43
N THR A 144 2.14 -14.36 0.57
CA THR A 144 1.97 -13.96 -0.84
C THR A 144 0.58 -13.36 -1.08
N TYR A 145 0.23 -13.05 -2.33
CA TYR A 145 -1.09 -12.59 -2.74
C TYR A 145 -1.71 -13.49 -3.82
N GLY A 146 -3.03 -13.64 -3.78
CA GLY A 146 -3.77 -14.42 -4.76
C GLY A 146 -3.64 -13.87 -6.19
N PHE A 147 -3.53 -12.57 -6.38
CA PHE A 147 -3.41 -11.94 -7.71
C PHE A 147 -2.02 -12.03 -8.36
N LEU A 148 -1.03 -12.70 -7.76
CA LEU A 148 0.32 -12.77 -8.35
C LEU A 148 0.44 -13.84 -9.43
N TYR A 149 -0.37 -14.91 -9.39
CA TYR A 149 -0.34 -16.00 -10.39
C TYR A 149 1.03 -16.68 -10.56
N GLN A 150 1.86 -16.70 -9.51
CA GLN A 150 3.22 -17.24 -9.53
C GLN A 150 3.32 -18.66 -8.97
N SER A 151 2.44 -19.04 -8.04
CA SER A 151 2.53 -20.33 -7.35
C SER A 151 1.16 -21.00 -7.12
N PRO A 152 1.14 -22.30 -6.80
CA PRO A 152 -0.07 -22.97 -6.33
C PRO A 152 -0.67 -22.35 -5.06
N VAL A 153 0.12 -21.66 -4.23
CA VAL A 153 -0.39 -20.95 -3.04
C VAL A 153 -1.30 -19.80 -3.45
N ASP A 154 -0.88 -19.03 -4.46
CA ASP A 154 -1.69 -17.92 -4.98
C ASP A 154 -3.02 -18.46 -5.57
N ASP A 155 -3.00 -19.63 -6.21
CA ASP A 155 -4.22 -20.29 -6.72
C ASP A 155 -5.16 -20.76 -5.60
N LEU A 156 -4.60 -21.30 -4.51
CA LEU A 156 -5.40 -21.65 -3.32
C LEU A 156 -6.10 -20.42 -2.76
N TYR A 157 -5.40 -19.27 -2.67
CA TYR A 157 -6.01 -18.01 -2.22
C TYR A 157 -7.16 -17.58 -3.12
N ARG A 158 -6.97 -17.61 -4.45
CA ARG A 158 -8.04 -17.26 -5.40
C ARG A 158 -9.25 -18.18 -5.29
N ARG A 159 -9.05 -19.50 -5.18
CA ARG A 159 -10.14 -20.47 -5.02
C ARG A 159 -10.91 -20.30 -3.71
N ALA A 160 -10.24 -19.80 -2.67
CA ALA A 160 -10.86 -19.44 -1.40
C ALA A 160 -11.51 -18.03 -1.41
N GLY A 161 -11.47 -17.30 -2.55
CA GLY A 161 -12.07 -15.98 -2.69
C GLY A 161 -11.16 -14.80 -2.31
N TYR A 162 -9.87 -15.05 -2.04
CA TYR A 162 -8.89 -14.06 -1.60
C TYR A 162 -7.99 -13.55 -2.73
N GLU A 163 -8.53 -13.36 -3.94
CA GLU A 163 -7.72 -12.90 -5.07
C GLU A 163 -7.18 -11.48 -4.84
N TRP A 164 -8.08 -10.52 -4.61
CA TRP A 164 -7.76 -9.09 -4.48
C TRP A 164 -7.88 -8.53 -3.07
N GLY A 165 -8.42 -9.32 -2.13
CA GLY A 165 -8.68 -8.91 -0.76
C GLY A 165 -9.57 -9.92 -0.05
N ILE A 166 -10.06 -9.56 1.13
CA ILE A 166 -11.00 -10.40 1.87
C ILE A 166 -12.36 -10.50 1.15
N PRO A 167 -13.02 -11.68 1.14
CA PRO A 167 -14.39 -11.79 0.66
C PRO A 167 -15.32 -10.80 1.36
N ARG A 168 -16.27 -10.22 0.61
CA ARG A 168 -17.23 -9.26 1.21
C ARG A 168 -18.02 -9.94 2.33
N GLY A 169 -18.08 -9.29 3.48
CA GLY A 169 -18.79 -9.79 4.66
C GLY A 169 -17.99 -10.77 5.51
N ALA A 170 -16.80 -11.20 5.07
CA ALA A 170 -15.91 -12.00 5.92
C ALA A 170 -15.34 -11.15 7.06
N THR A 171 -15.33 -11.72 8.25
CA THR A 171 -14.65 -11.19 9.42
C THR A 171 -13.21 -11.67 9.46
N LEU A 172 -12.39 -11.08 10.35
CA LEU A 172 -11.06 -11.61 10.62
C LEU A 172 -11.12 -13.05 11.15
N ALA A 173 -12.15 -13.39 11.92
CA ALA A 173 -12.36 -14.74 12.43
C ALA A 173 -12.68 -15.74 11.29
N ASP A 174 -13.41 -15.32 10.26
CA ASP A 174 -13.70 -16.17 9.09
C ASP A 174 -12.47 -16.42 8.21
N ALA A 175 -11.46 -15.55 8.32
CA ALA A 175 -10.19 -15.68 7.60
C ALA A 175 -9.13 -16.50 8.36
N CYS A 176 -9.39 -16.88 9.62
CA CYS A 176 -8.46 -17.57 10.51
C CYS A 176 -8.79 -19.05 10.68
#